data_AF-A0A3D5NSG4-F1
#
_entry.id   AF-A0A3D5NSG4-F1
#
_cell.length_a   1.000
_cell.length_b   1.000
_cell.length_c   1.000
_cell.angle_alpha   90.00
_cell.angle_beta   90.00
_cell.angle_gamma   90.00
#
_symmetry.space_group_name_H-M   'P 1'
#
loop_
_entity.id
_entity.type
_entity.pdbx_description
1 polymer ?
#
loop_
_entity_poly.entity_id
_entity_poly.type
_entity_poly.pdbx_seq_one_letter_code
_entity_poly.pdbx_strand_id
1 'polypeptide(L)'
;MLEQGYRKYRGTDLDVYFRLDLCIHSAVCVKGSRRVFNVRKKPWIFPDGEHHREKLMEVIEACPSGALNYITKDEEELNMRLEQDENRLYLMNEEDVEAGEMIFETDGDEIIVIKHTYVHDGFSGQGVGKKLLKAMVKKARSEHKKIRPVCEFAKGVMEKTDEYQDVLVS
;
A
#
# COMPACT_ATOMS: atom_id res chain seq x y z
N MET A 1 7.15 15.57 2.03
CA MET A 1 7.28 15.63 3.52
C MET A 1 8.67 16.08 3.99
N LEU A 2 9.78 15.57 3.45
CA LEU A 2 11.14 15.93 3.91
C LEU A 2 11.43 17.45 3.79
N GLU A 3 11.04 18.06 2.67
CA GLU A 3 11.21 19.50 2.42
C GLU A 3 10.42 20.40 3.38
N GLN A 4 9.42 19.84 4.08
CA GLN A 4 8.62 20.56 5.07
C GLN A 4 9.22 20.47 6.49
N GLY A 5 10.44 19.95 6.64
CA GLY A 5 11.17 19.86 7.91
C GLY A 5 10.95 18.56 8.70
N TYR A 6 10.26 17.57 8.11
CA TYR A 6 10.05 16.27 8.76
C TYR A 6 11.30 15.40 8.72
N ARG A 7 11.60 14.75 9.85
CA ARG A 7 12.58 13.69 9.91
C ARG A 7 11.92 12.34 9.63
N LYS A 8 12.47 11.60 8.68
CA LYS A 8 12.02 10.26 8.30
C LYS A 8 12.67 9.16 9.16
N TYR A 9 11.86 8.19 9.56
CA TYR A 9 12.23 6.98 10.27
C TYR A 9 11.72 5.80 9.47
N ARG A 10 12.66 4.99 8.96
CA ARG A 10 12.31 3.90 8.04
C ARG A 10 11.73 2.71 8.80
N GLY A 11 10.69 2.11 8.23
CA GLY A 11 10.09 0.86 8.68
C GLY A 11 9.84 -0.10 7.52
N THR A 12 9.50 -1.34 7.86
CA THR A 12 9.24 -2.42 6.89
C THR A 12 7.91 -2.22 6.18
N ASP A 13 6.84 -1.88 6.92
CA ASP A 13 5.49 -1.70 6.36
C ASP A 13 5.12 -0.24 6.11
N LEU A 14 5.66 0.68 6.91
CA LEU A 14 5.43 2.12 6.78
C LEU A 14 6.62 2.92 7.32
N ASP A 15 6.87 4.07 6.69
CA ASP A 15 7.83 5.04 7.17
C ASP A 15 7.12 6.08 8.04
N VAL A 16 7.71 6.39 9.19
CA VAL A 16 7.19 7.39 10.13
C VAL A 16 7.94 8.70 9.95
N TYR A 17 7.22 9.81 9.92
CA TYR A 17 7.74 11.15 9.79
C TYR A 17 7.44 11.94 11.06
N PHE A 18 8.43 12.68 11.57
CA PHE A 18 8.28 13.50 12.77
C PHE A 18 8.86 14.90 12.61
N ARG A 19 8.08 15.92 12.99
CA ARG A 19 8.51 17.33 13.09
C ARG A 19 8.50 17.78 14.55
N LEU A 20 9.68 18.15 15.07
CA LEU A 20 9.82 18.52 16.48
C LEU A 20 9.12 19.85 16.81
N ASP A 21 9.19 20.82 15.91
CA ASP A 21 8.64 22.17 16.05
C ASP A 21 7.10 22.21 16.06
N LEU A 22 6.44 21.22 15.47
CA LEU A 22 4.98 21.06 15.57
C LEU A 22 4.56 20.27 16.80
N CYS A 23 5.47 19.56 17.47
CA CYS A 23 5.10 18.64 18.55
C CYS A 23 4.73 19.42 19.81
N ILE A 24 3.45 19.40 20.19
CA ILE A 24 3.00 20.00 21.45
C ILE A 24 3.23 19.06 22.64
N HIS A 25 3.27 17.74 22.41
CA HIS A 25 3.54 16.77 23.48
C HIS A 25 3.87 15.35 22.98
N SER A 26 5.11 14.89 23.17
CA SER A 26 5.55 13.53 22.75
C SER A 26 5.00 12.39 23.63
N ALA A 27 4.43 12.68 24.80
CA ALA A 27 3.96 11.61 25.68
C ALA A 27 2.71 10.91 25.15
N VAL A 28 1.94 11.51 24.24
CA VAL A 28 0.85 10.82 23.54
C VAL A 28 1.42 9.62 22.77
N CYS A 29 2.47 9.85 21.99
CA CYS A 29 3.13 8.82 21.19
C CYS A 29 3.75 7.73 22.08
N VAL A 30 4.45 8.13 23.14
CA VAL A 30 5.07 7.17 24.10
C VAL A 30 4.00 6.34 24.82
N LYS A 31 2.85 6.93 25.17
CA LYS A 31 1.74 6.20 25.78
C LYS A 31 1.08 5.23 24.79
N GLY A 32 0.91 5.65 23.53
CA GLY A 32 0.34 4.81 22.47
C GLY A 32 1.19 3.57 22.16
N SER A 33 2.51 3.72 22.08
CA SER A 33 3.42 2.57 21.99
C SER A 33 4.85 2.89 22.42
N ARG A 34 5.27 2.36 23.57
CA ARG A 34 6.66 2.49 24.07
C ARG A 34 7.67 1.66 23.27
N ARG A 35 7.19 0.72 22.47
CA ARG A 35 8.03 -0.11 21.59
C ARG A 35 8.46 0.68 20.36
N VAL A 36 7.56 1.52 19.84
CA VAL A 36 7.82 2.41 18.71
C VAL A 36 8.42 3.73 19.16
N PHE A 37 7.83 4.39 20.16
CA PHE A 37 8.23 5.72 20.61
C PHE A 37 8.94 5.64 21.97
N ASN A 38 10.23 5.92 21.99
CA ASN A 38 11.07 5.83 23.18
C ASN A 38 12.09 6.97 23.26
N VAL A 39 11.75 8.00 24.05
CA VAL A 39 12.58 9.20 24.28
C VAL A 39 13.96 8.92 24.89
N ARG A 40 14.20 7.71 25.40
CA ARG A 40 15.50 7.29 25.96
C ARG A 40 16.40 6.61 24.92
N LYS A 41 15.90 6.30 23.73
CA LYS A 41 16.65 5.65 22.65
C LYS A 41 17.00 6.63 21.53
N LYS A 42 18.05 6.29 20.77
CA LYS A 42 18.42 6.96 19.51
C LYS A 42 18.57 5.89 18.42
N PRO A 43 17.75 5.91 17.35
CA PRO A 43 16.61 6.79 17.14
C PRO A 43 15.50 6.57 18.18
N TRP A 44 14.72 7.63 18.48
CA TRP A 44 13.63 7.55 19.46
C TRP A 44 12.33 6.99 18.86
N ILE A 45 12.23 6.93 17.52
CA ILE A 45 11.13 6.28 16.80
C ILE A 45 11.70 5.05 16.11
N PHE A 46 11.06 3.90 16.32
CA PHE A 46 11.39 2.62 15.71
C PHE A 46 10.11 1.98 15.16
N PRO A 47 9.76 2.24 13.88
CA PRO A 47 8.48 1.79 13.30
C PRO A 47 8.23 0.29 13.46
N ASP A 48 9.25 -0.54 13.24
CA ASP A 48 9.18 -2.00 13.36
C ASP A 48 9.05 -2.51 14.82
N GLY A 49 8.91 -1.60 15.79
CA GLY A 49 8.62 -1.95 17.18
C GLY A 49 7.18 -2.45 17.38
N GLU A 50 6.30 -2.26 16.40
CA GLU A 50 4.94 -2.78 16.36
C GLU A 50 4.76 -3.65 15.12
N HIS A 51 4.21 -4.85 15.29
CA HIS A 51 4.01 -5.82 14.21
C HIS A 51 2.67 -5.64 13.49
N HIS A 52 1.76 -4.84 14.06
CA HIS A 52 0.46 -4.53 13.47
C HIS A 52 0.43 -3.07 13.02
N ARG A 53 0.54 -2.83 11.71
CA ARG A 53 0.56 -1.47 11.14
C ARG A 53 -0.64 -0.61 11.53
N GLU A 54 -1.84 -1.19 11.60
CA GLU A 54 -3.08 -0.49 11.96
C GLU A 54 -2.97 0.21 13.31
N LYS A 55 -2.41 -0.48 14.31
CA LYS A 55 -2.20 0.09 15.64
C LYS A 55 -1.16 1.21 15.64
N LEU A 56 -0.12 1.11 14.82
CA LEU A 56 0.85 2.19 14.66
C LEU A 56 0.21 3.42 14.00
N MET A 57 -0.63 3.21 12.98
CA MET A 57 -1.38 4.28 12.32
C MET A 57 -2.30 4.99 13.30
N GLU A 58 -3.08 4.25 14.10
CA GLU A 58 -3.97 4.82 15.14
C GLU A 58 -3.20 5.75 16.10
N VAL A 59 -2.02 5.33 16.56
CA VAL A 59 -1.19 6.14 17.47
C VAL A 59 -0.67 7.41 16.79
N ILE A 60 -0.34 7.34 15.49
CA ILE A 60 0.14 8.49 14.72
C ILE A 60 -1.02 9.47 14.45
N GLU A 61 -2.20 8.96 14.07
CA GLU A 61 -3.41 9.76 13.82
C GLU A 61 -3.92 10.46 15.07
N ALA A 62 -3.69 9.89 16.25
CA ALA A 62 -3.97 10.54 17.53
C ALA A 62 -3.09 11.77 17.83
N CYS A 63 -2.15 12.14 16.94
CA CYS A 63 -1.31 13.32 17.10
C CYS A 63 -2.09 14.62 16.85
N PRO A 64 -2.46 15.39 17.89
CA PRO A 64 -3.34 16.56 17.73
C PRO A 64 -2.67 17.71 16.98
N SER A 65 -1.34 17.75 16.94
CA SER A 65 -0.59 18.85 16.31
C SER A 65 -0.09 18.52 14.90
N GLY A 66 -0.36 17.32 14.38
CA GLY A 66 0.16 16.87 13.09
C GLY A 66 1.68 16.70 13.05
N ALA A 67 2.34 16.68 14.22
CA ALA A 67 3.79 16.50 14.31
C ALA A 67 4.26 15.11 13.86
N LEU A 68 3.38 14.13 13.88
CA LEU A 68 3.60 12.81 13.30
C LEU A 68 2.81 12.65 12.01
N ASN A 69 3.43 11.96 11.06
CA ASN A 69 2.80 11.53 9.82
C ASN A 69 3.41 10.17 9.43
N TYR A 70 2.81 9.48 8.47
CA TYR A 70 3.37 8.26 7.91
C TYR A 70 3.13 8.18 6.41
N ILE A 71 3.94 7.34 5.76
CA ILE A 71 3.68 6.89 4.39
C ILE A 71 3.78 5.38 4.44
N THR A 72 2.72 4.67 4.04
CA THR A 72 2.79 3.21 3.93
C THR A 72 3.66 2.83 2.75
N LYS A 73 4.36 1.70 2.80
CA LYS A 73 5.16 1.23 1.67
C LYS A 73 4.31 0.98 0.42
N ASP A 74 3.07 0.57 0.62
CA ASP A 74 2.09 0.43 -0.47
C ASP A 74 1.73 1.78 -1.13
N GLU A 75 1.75 2.90 -0.39
CA GLU A 75 1.45 4.26 -0.89
C GLU A 75 2.70 4.99 -1.40
N GLU A 76 3.88 4.75 -0.82
CA GLU A 76 5.16 5.27 -1.34
C GLU A 76 5.46 4.69 -2.74
N GLU A 77 4.91 3.52 -3.00
CA GLU A 77 4.92 2.85 -4.29
C GLU A 77 3.95 3.46 -5.33
N LEU A 78 3.16 4.49 -5.00
CA LEU A 78 2.13 5.07 -5.86
C LEU A 78 2.62 6.24 -6.75
N ASN A 79 3.89 6.29 -7.14
CA ASN A 79 4.37 7.20 -8.20
C ASN A 79 3.92 6.76 -9.60
N MET A 80 2.88 5.93 -9.68
CA MET A 80 2.34 5.40 -10.92
C MET A 80 0.85 5.73 -10.97
N ARG A 81 0.43 6.30 -12.10
CA ARG A 81 -0.97 6.59 -12.38
C ARG A 81 -1.62 5.33 -12.90
N LEU A 82 -2.71 4.91 -12.26
CA LEU A 82 -3.54 3.80 -12.72
C LEU A 82 -4.53 4.31 -13.76
N GLU A 83 -4.53 3.66 -14.91
CA GLU A 83 -5.45 3.93 -16.02
C GLU A 83 -6.19 2.65 -16.42
N GLN A 84 -7.34 2.83 -17.06
CA GLN A 84 -8.25 1.73 -17.39
C GLN A 84 -8.89 1.93 -18.77
N ASP A 85 -8.86 0.88 -19.58
CA ASP A 85 -9.73 0.67 -20.75
C ASP A 85 -10.80 -0.40 -20.45
N GLU A 86 -11.66 -0.74 -21.42
CA GLU A 86 -12.78 -1.69 -21.23
C GLU A 86 -12.37 -3.01 -20.56
N ASN A 87 -11.26 -3.61 -21.02
CA ASN A 87 -10.77 -4.94 -20.61
C ASN A 87 -9.30 -4.94 -20.17
N ARG A 88 -8.77 -3.77 -19.80
CA ARG A 88 -7.35 -3.58 -19.50
C ARG A 88 -7.15 -2.55 -18.39
N LEU A 89 -6.32 -2.88 -17.41
CA LEU A 89 -5.78 -1.96 -16.42
C LEU A 89 -4.29 -1.81 -16.66
N TYR A 90 -3.74 -0.60 -16.59
CA TYR A 90 -2.31 -0.38 -16.76
C TYR A 90 -1.79 0.73 -15.84
N LEU A 91 -0.49 0.70 -15.57
CA LEU A 91 0.19 1.68 -14.71
C LEU A 91 1.19 2.47 -15.54
N MET A 92 1.09 3.80 -15.48
CA MET A 92 2.01 4.74 -16.10
C MET A 92 2.89 5.38 -15.03
N ASN A 93 4.20 5.47 -15.23
CA ASN A 93 5.06 6.22 -14.32
C ASN A 93 4.95 7.75 -14.56
N GLU A 94 5.72 8.54 -13.82
CA GLU A 94 5.75 10.00 -13.94
C GLU A 94 6.28 10.52 -15.30
N GLU A 95 7.02 9.67 -16.03
CA GLU A 95 7.61 9.97 -17.34
C GLU A 95 6.76 9.46 -18.51
N ASP A 96 5.48 9.14 -18.26
CA ASP A 96 4.55 8.58 -19.27
C ASP A 96 5.01 7.24 -19.88
N VAL A 97 5.82 6.47 -19.14
CA VAL A 97 6.23 5.12 -19.53
C VAL A 97 5.32 4.10 -18.85
N GLU A 98 4.78 3.19 -19.64
CA GLU A 98 3.97 2.08 -19.14
C GLU A 98 4.85 1.10 -18.34
N ALA A 99 4.50 0.89 -17.08
CA ALA A 99 5.19 -0.01 -16.17
C ALA A 99 4.68 -1.45 -16.26
N GLY A 100 3.41 -1.62 -16.62
CA GLY A 100 2.80 -2.93 -16.79
C GLY A 100 1.29 -2.85 -16.98
N GLU A 101 0.71 -3.99 -17.31
CA GLU A 101 -0.69 -4.14 -17.67
C GLU A 101 -1.33 -5.41 -17.09
N MET A 102 -2.64 -5.37 -16.93
CA MET A 102 -3.50 -6.47 -16.55
C MET A 102 -4.67 -6.54 -17.53
N ILE A 103 -4.76 -7.65 -18.25
CA ILE A 103 -5.86 -7.95 -19.15
C ILE A 103 -6.89 -8.79 -18.41
N PHE A 104 -8.14 -8.35 -18.45
CA PHE A 104 -9.26 -9.02 -17.81
C PHE A 104 -10.48 -9.04 -18.72
N GLU A 105 -11.45 -9.88 -18.41
CA GLU A 105 -12.78 -9.85 -19.00
C GLU A 105 -13.84 -9.97 -17.89
N THR A 106 -15.08 -9.67 -18.24
CA THR A 106 -16.22 -9.93 -17.36
C THR A 106 -16.94 -11.19 -17.85
N ASP A 107 -17.20 -12.11 -16.93
CA ASP A 107 -18.03 -13.30 -17.15
C ASP A 107 -19.38 -13.08 -16.45
N GLY A 108 -20.34 -12.61 -17.24
CA GLY A 108 -21.61 -12.07 -16.72
C GLY A 108 -21.41 -10.81 -15.87
N ASP A 109 -22.37 -10.54 -14.99
CA ASP A 109 -22.37 -9.34 -14.16
C ASP A 109 -21.61 -9.51 -12.84
N GLU A 110 -21.23 -10.73 -12.48
CA GLU A 110 -20.73 -11.06 -11.14
C GLU A 110 -19.24 -11.43 -11.09
N ILE A 111 -18.63 -11.84 -12.21
CA ILE A 111 -17.26 -12.39 -12.21
C ILE A 111 -16.34 -11.58 -13.12
N ILE A 112 -15.17 -11.22 -12.61
CA ILE A 112 -14.05 -10.68 -13.36
C ILE A 112 -13.00 -11.78 -13.54
N VAL A 113 -12.60 -12.06 -14.78
CA VAL A 113 -11.59 -13.08 -15.10
C VAL A 113 -10.27 -12.39 -15.42
N ILE A 114 -9.24 -12.57 -14.59
CA ILE A 114 -7.90 -12.02 -14.86
C ILE A 114 -7.15 -12.99 -15.78
N LYS A 115 -7.01 -12.63 -17.06
CA LYS A 115 -6.37 -13.49 -18.07
C LYS A 115 -4.86 -13.42 -18.05
N HIS A 116 -4.33 -12.21 -17.99
CA HIS A 116 -2.90 -11.98 -18.10
C HIS A 116 -2.47 -10.77 -17.28
N THR A 117 -1.28 -10.85 -16.71
CA THR A 117 -0.63 -9.72 -16.03
C THR A 117 0.81 -9.69 -16.49
N TYR A 118 1.22 -8.57 -17.06
CA TYR A 118 2.55 -8.36 -17.60
C TYR A 118 3.17 -7.12 -16.95
N VAL A 119 4.46 -7.20 -16.66
CA VAL A 119 5.25 -6.10 -16.11
C VAL A 119 6.43 -5.91 -17.05
N HIS A 120 6.62 -4.68 -17.53
CA HIS A 120 7.75 -4.36 -18.40
C HIS A 120 9.06 -4.55 -17.62
N ASP A 121 10.10 -5.07 -18.28
CA ASP A 121 11.34 -5.52 -17.63
C ASP A 121 12.01 -4.45 -16.76
N GLY A 122 11.98 -3.18 -17.21
CA GLY A 122 12.51 -2.04 -16.46
C GLY A 122 11.81 -1.78 -15.11
N PHE A 123 10.67 -2.41 -14.90
CA PHE A 123 9.83 -2.26 -13.71
C PHE A 123 9.66 -3.57 -12.91
N SER A 124 10.34 -4.64 -13.32
CA SER A 124 10.35 -5.90 -12.57
C SER A 124 10.91 -5.69 -11.16
N GLY A 125 10.32 -6.38 -10.18
CA GLY A 125 10.68 -6.24 -8.76
C GLY A 125 10.15 -4.96 -8.07
N GLN A 126 9.53 -4.03 -8.79
CA GLN A 126 8.98 -2.78 -8.22
C GLN A 126 7.50 -2.89 -7.79
N GLY A 127 7.00 -4.12 -7.64
CA GLY A 127 5.63 -4.37 -7.17
C GLY A 127 4.51 -4.09 -8.18
N VAL A 128 4.80 -3.70 -9.42
CA VAL A 128 3.80 -3.31 -10.44
C VAL A 128 2.64 -4.30 -10.57
N GLY A 129 2.93 -5.60 -10.72
CA GLY A 129 1.89 -6.63 -10.84
C GLY A 129 0.99 -6.71 -9.60
N LYS A 130 1.56 -6.53 -8.39
CA LYS A 130 0.78 -6.49 -7.15
C LYS A 130 -0.09 -5.24 -7.05
N LYS A 131 0.38 -4.10 -7.56
CA LYS A 131 -0.39 -2.85 -7.62
C LYS A 131 -1.60 -2.99 -8.53
N LEU A 132 -1.41 -3.55 -9.73
CA LEU A 132 -2.51 -3.85 -10.66
C LEU A 132 -3.53 -4.79 -10.01
N LEU A 133 -3.07 -5.85 -9.34
CA LEU A 133 -3.94 -6.79 -8.64
C LEU A 133 -4.71 -6.15 -7.48
N LYS A 134 -4.04 -5.34 -6.66
CA LYS A 134 -4.67 -4.60 -5.55
C LYS A 134 -5.75 -3.64 -6.07
N ALA A 135 -5.48 -2.96 -7.18
CA ALA A 135 -6.47 -2.11 -7.85
C ALA A 135 -7.66 -2.92 -8.35
N MET A 136 -7.43 -4.08 -8.98
CA MET A 136 -8.50 -4.96 -9.44
C MET A 136 -9.34 -5.50 -8.28
N VAL A 137 -8.73 -5.91 -7.17
CA VAL A 137 -9.44 -6.34 -5.95
C VAL A 137 -10.32 -5.21 -5.41
N LYS A 138 -9.80 -3.98 -5.34
CA LYS A 138 -10.59 -2.83 -4.91
C LYS A 138 -11.79 -2.58 -5.83
N LYS A 139 -11.60 -2.66 -7.14
CA LYS A 139 -12.66 -2.54 -8.15
C LYS A 139 -13.73 -3.62 -7.98
N ALA A 140 -13.32 -4.88 -7.84
CA ALA A 140 -14.23 -6.00 -7.62
C ALA A 140 -15.08 -5.80 -6.36
N ARG A 141 -14.46 -5.37 -5.24
CA ARG A 141 -15.19 -5.07 -4.00
C ARG A 141 -16.21 -3.95 -4.18
N SER A 142 -15.84 -2.85 -4.83
CA SER A 142 -16.75 -1.72 -5.04
C SER A 142 -17.92 -2.06 -5.97
N GLU A 143 -17.73 -3.00 -6.89
CA GLU A 143 -18.76 -3.46 -7.82
C GLU A 143 -19.50 -4.70 -7.33
N HIS A 144 -19.19 -5.19 -6.12
CA HIS A 144 -19.73 -6.44 -5.57
C HIS A 144 -19.48 -7.67 -6.46
N LYS A 145 -18.38 -7.67 -7.22
CA LYS A 145 -17.95 -8.77 -8.09
C LYS A 145 -16.92 -9.66 -7.42
N LYS A 146 -16.79 -10.88 -7.95
CA LYS A 146 -15.74 -11.84 -7.62
C LYS A 146 -14.67 -11.88 -8.70
N ILE A 147 -13.50 -12.43 -8.38
CA ILE A 147 -12.35 -12.52 -9.26
C ILE A 147 -11.97 -13.99 -9.47
N ARG A 148 -11.90 -14.41 -10.73
CA ARG A 148 -11.33 -15.70 -11.15
C ARG A 148 -9.97 -15.48 -11.83
N PRO A 149 -8.85 -15.78 -11.16
CA PRO A 149 -7.52 -15.57 -11.74
C PRO A 149 -7.06 -16.75 -12.59
N VAL A 150 -7.05 -16.58 -13.91
CA VAL A 150 -6.50 -17.58 -14.86
C VAL A 150 -4.98 -17.43 -15.00
N CYS A 151 -4.47 -16.21 -14.92
CA CYS A 151 -3.03 -15.95 -14.91
C CYS A 151 -2.36 -16.57 -13.68
N GLU A 152 -1.29 -17.34 -13.87
CA GLU A 152 -0.54 -18.00 -12.79
C GLU A 152 -0.01 -17.00 -11.73
N PHE A 153 0.46 -15.83 -12.17
CA PHE A 153 0.90 -14.77 -11.26
C PHE A 153 -0.24 -14.32 -10.35
N ALA A 154 -1.38 -13.93 -10.93
CA ALA A 154 -2.53 -13.44 -10.18
C ALA A 154 -3.06 -14.51 -9.24
N LYS A 155 -3.17 -15.75 -9.72
CA LYS A 155 -3.59 -16.91 -8.93
C LYS A 155 -2.68 -17.12 -7.74
N GLY A 156 -1.37 -17.21 -7.96
CA GLY A 156 -0.39 -17.46 -6.90
C GLY A 156 -0.31 -16.35 -5.85
N VAL A 157 -0.56 -15.09 -6.23
CA VAL A 157 -0.63 -13.99 -5.25
C VAL A 157 -1.95 -14.02 -4.49
N MET A 158 -3.09 -14.20 -5.16
CA MET A 158 -4.40 -14.23 -4.51
C MET A 158 -4.54 -15.39 -3.53
N GLU A 159 -4.15 -16.60 -3.92
CA GLU A 159 -4.24 -17.80 -3.06
C GLU A 159 -3.42 -17.68 -1.76
N LYS A 160 -2.32 -16.91 -1.78
CA LYS A 160 -1.44 -16.72 -0.62
C LYS A 160 -1.77 -15.50 0.22
N THR A 161 -2.71 -14.67 -0.23
CA THR A 161 -3.05 -13.41 0.43
C THR A 161 -4.43 -13.56 1.09
N ASP A 162 -4.45 -13.72 2.40
CA ASP A 162 -5.69 -13.88 3.19
C ASP A 162 -6.66 -12.72 2.97
N GLU A 163 -6.11 -11.51 2.83
CA GLU A 163 -6.90 -10.30 2.56
C GLU A 163 -7.68 -10.37 1.25
N TYR A 164 -7.36 -11.24 0.29
CA TYR A 164 -8.02 -11.31 -1.03
C TYR A 164 -9.05 -12.44 -1.15
N GLN A 165 -9.18 -13.27 -0.11
CA GLN A 165 -10.07 -14.44 -0.13
C GLN A 165 -11.55 -14.08 -0.22
N ASP A 166 -11.92 -12.87 0.21
CA ASP A 166 -13.30 -12.37 0.15
C ASP A 166 -13.80 -12.17 -1.28
N VAL A 167 -12.91 -11.90 -2.24
CA VAL A 167 -13.26 -11.71 -3.65
C VAL A 167 -12.82 -12.86 -4.55
N LEU A 168 -11.97 -13.76 -4.07
CA LEU A 168 -11.47 -14.89 -4.87
C LEU A 168 -12.55 -15.94 -5.13
N VAL A 169 -12.66 -16.39 -6.37
CA VAL A 169 -13.38 -17.60 -6.76
C VAL A 169 -12.45 -18.54 -7.53
N SER A 170 -12.48 -19.82 -7.16
CA SER A 170 -11.66 -20.89 -7.73
C SER A 170 -12.27 -21.47 -8.99
#